data_AF-A0A8C2N1Q2-F1
#
_entry.id   AF-A0A8C2N1Q2-F1
#
_cell.length_a   1.000
_cell.length_b   1.000
_cell.length_c   1.000
_cell.angle_alpha   90.00
_cell.angle_beta   90.00
_cell.angle_gamma   90.00
#
_symmetry.space_group_name_H-M   'P 1'
#
loop_
_entity.id
_entity.type
_entity.pdbx_description
1 polymer ?
#
loop_
_entity_poly.entity_id
_entity_poly.type
_entity_poly.pdbx_seq_one_letter_code
_entity_poly.pdbx_strand_id
1 'polypeptide(L)'
;MELPEPELIRQSWQAVSRSPLEHGTVLFSRLFTLEPSLLPLFQYNGRQFSSPEDCLSSPEFLDHIRKRLLYTDIGCLPHLILDNSILKASLVE
;
A
#
# COMPACT_ATOMS: atom_id res chain seq x y z
N MET A 1 6.04 -0.37 31.46
CA MET A 1 7.09 -1.17 30.80
C MET A 1 6.79 -1.08 29.33
N GLU A 2 7.61 -0.36 28.57
CA GLU A 2 7.37 -0.13 27.15
C GLU A 2 7.57 -1.45 26.39
N LEU A 3 6.66 -1.77 25.48
CA LEU A 3 6.77 -2.97 24.64
C LEU A 3 7.99 -2.82 23.72
N PRO A 4 8.74 -3.90 23.47
CA PRO A 4 9.83 -3.85 22.50
C PRO A 4 9.28 -3.48 21.12
N GLU A 5 10.03 -2.67 20.37
CA GLU A 5 9.63 -2.14 19.05
C GLU A 5 9.03 -3.18 18.08
N PRO A 6 9.56 -4.42 17.96
CA PRO A 6 8.97 -5.44 17.10
C PRO A 6 7.53 -5.83 17.49
N GLU A 7 7.23 -5.80 18.78
CA GLU A 7 5.91 -6.14 19.29
C GLU A 7 4.90 -4.99 19.06
N LEU A 8 5.36 -3.74 19.12
CA LEU A 8 4.56 -2.57 18.73
C LEU A 8 4.21 -2.61 17.23
N ILE A 9 5.19 -2.96 16.38
CA ILE A 9 4.96 -3.14 14.94
C ILE A 9 3.96 -4.27 14.70
N ARG A 10 4.11 -5.40 15.40
CA ARG A 10 3.17 -6.52 15.29
C ARG A 10 1.75 -6.14 15.70
N GLN A 11 1.58 -5.45 16.82
CA GLN A 11 0.27 -5.05 17.33
C GLN A 11 -0.42 -4.01 16.45
N SER A 12 0.32 -2.98 16.02
CA SER A 12 -0.20 -1.97 15.09
C SER A 12 -0.59 -2.60 13.76
N TRP A 13 0.22 -3.52 13.22
CA TRP A 13 -0.12 -4.23 12.00
C TRP A 13 -1.35 -5.11 12.15
N GLN A 14 -1.53 -5.80 13.28
CA GLN A 14 -2.73 -6.61 13.55
C GLN A 14 -4.04 -5.79 13.53
N ALA A 15 -3.98 -4.49 13.80
CA ALA A 15 -5.14 -3.61 13.67
C ALA A 15 -5.41 -3.26 12.19
N VAL A 16 -4.35 -2.93 11.44
CA VAL A 16 -4.42 -2.53 10.03
C VAL A 16 -4.81 -3.70 9.12
N SER A 17 -4.27 -4.90 9.37
CA SER A 17 -4.48 -6.09 8.55
C SER A 17 -5.91 -6.65 8.62
N ARG A 18 -6.73 -6.21 9.57
CA ARG A 18 -8.17 -6.59 9.65
C ARG A 18 -8.99 -6.03 8.51
N SER A 19 -8.60 -4.85 8.00
CA SER A 19 -9.26 -4.16 6.89
C SER A 19 -8.21 -3.66 5.91
N PRO A 20 -7.51 -4.55 5.20
CA PRO A 20 -6.36 -4.17 4.37
C PRO A 20 -6.78 -3.24 3.23
N LEU A 21 -7.98 -3.44 2.67
CA LEU A 21 -8.49 -2.59 1.61
C LEU A 21 -8.78 -1.16 2.07
N GLU A 22 -9.43 -1.00 3.22
CA GLU A 22 -9.78 0.33 3.75
C GLU A 22 -8.51 1.13 4.09
N HIS A 23 -7.58 0.51 4.81
CA HIS A 23 -6.33 1.17 5.18
C HIS A 23 -5.40 1.39 3.98
N GLY A 24 -5.39 0.46 3.03
CA GLY A 24 -4.65 0.61 1.78
C GLY A 24 -5.16 1.76 0.92
N THR A 25 -6.48 1.91 0.81
CA THR A 25 -7.11 3.04 0.12
C THR A 25 -6.72 4.37 0.75
N VAL A 26 -6.70 4.46 2.08
CA VAL A 26 -6.22 5.68 2.78
C VAL A 26 -4.75 5.95 2.49
N LEU A 27 -3.91 4.92 2.50
CA LEU A 27 -2.48 5.04 2.22
C LEU A 27 -2.23 5.54 0.79
N PHE A 28 -2.85 4.91 -0.21
CA PHE A 28 -2.67 5.30 -1.61
C PHE A 28 -3.33 6.65 -1.93
N SER A 29 -4.48 6.97 -1.32
CA SER A 29 -5.08 8.31 -1.42
C SER A 29 -4.11 9.39 -0.94
N ARG A 30 -3.47 9.17 0.21
CA ARG A 30 -2.47 10.09 0.74
C ARG A 30 -1.21 10.14 -0.14
N LEU A 31 -0.77 9.00 -0.66
CA LEU A 31 0.37 8.91 -1.58
C LEU A 31 0.16 9.77 -2.83
N PHE A 32 -1.00 9.65 -3.49
CA PHE A 32 -1.31 10.45 -4.68
C PHE A 32 -1.49 11.94 -4.38
N THR A 33 -1.91 12.29 -3.16
CA THR A 33 -1.95 13.68 -2.70
C THR A 33 -0.55 14.27 -2.55
N LEU A 34 0.39 13.47 -2.03
CA LEU A 34 1.78 13.91 -1.84
C LEU A 34 2.56 13.92 -3.16
N GLU A 35 2.33 12.92 -4.02
CA GLU A 35 3.10 12.71 -5.23
C GLU A 35 2.20 12.29 -6.41
N PRO A 36 1.53 13.25 -7.06
CA PRO A 36 0.58 12.97 -8.14
C PRO A 36 1.23 12.37 -9.38
N SER A 37 2.56 12.49 -9.53
CA SER A 37 3.35 11.85 -10.60
C SER A 37 3.38 10.33 -10.52
N LEU A 38 2.91 9.72 -9.42
CA LEU A 38 2.79 8.27 -9.28
C LEU A 38 1.51 7.72 -9.91
N LEU A 39 0.46 8.53 -10.05
CA LEU A 39 -0.82 8.11 -10.62
C LEU A 39 -0.68 7.52 -12.05
N PRO A 40 0.10 8.13 -12.97
CA PRO A 40 0.31 7.61 -14.32
C PRO A 40 0.99 6.24 -14.41
N LEU A 41 1.61 5.79 -13.31
CA LEU A 41 2.38 4.55 -13.26
C LEU A 41 1.46 3.35 -13.06
N PHE A 42 0.27 3.58 -12.52
CA PHE A 42 -0.78 2.56 -12.40
C PHE A 42 -1.59 2.52 -13.69
N GLN A 43 -1.12 1.73 -14.66
CA GLN A 43 -1.80 1.51 -15.93
C GLN A 43 -2.38 0.11 -15.99
N TYR A 44 -3.71 0.02 -16.05
CA TYR A 44 -4.40 -1.25 -16.24
C TYR A 44 -5.10 -1.23 -17.59
N ASN A 45 -4.95 -2.31 -18.36
CA ASN A 45 -5.54 -2.46 -19.70
C ASN A 45 -5.17 -1.31 -20.66
N GLY A 46 -3.98 -0.71 -20.49
CA GLY A 46 -3.52 0.42 -21.30
C GLY A 46 -4.26 1.74 -21.05
N ARG A 47 -5.09 1.83 -20.00
CA ARG A 47 -5.71 3.08 -19.55
C ARG A 47 -4.92 3.69 -18.40
N GLN A 48 -4.69 4.98 -18.52
CA GLN A 48 -4.19 5.82 -17.45
C GLN A 48 -5.37 6.41 -16.68
N PHE A 49 -5.23 6.52 -15.35
CA PHE A 49 -6.22 7.22 -14.54
C PHE A 49 -6.05 8.73 -14.66
N SER A 50 -7.18 9.44 -14.77
CA SER A 50 -7.21 10.91 -14.85
C SER A 50 -7.18 11.54 -13.45
N SER A 51 -7.64 10.80 -12.44
CA SER A 51 -7.74 11.25 -11.06
C SER A 51 -7.43 10.11 -10.07
N PRO A 52 -7.03 10.44 -8.82
CA PRO A 52 -6.90 9.46 -7.75
C PRO A 52 -8.22 8.73 -7.45
N GLU A 53 -9.37 9.40 -7.51
CA GLU A 53 -10.66 8.74 -7.28
C GLU A 53 -11.00 7.69 -8.34
N ASP A 54 -10.67 7.93 -9.62
CA ASP A 54 -10.83 6.93 -10.68
C ASP A 54 -9.94 5.70 -10.45
N CYS A 55 -8.70 5.94 -9.99
CA CYS A 55 -7.75 4.89 -9.64
C CYS A 55 -8.26 4.05 -8.46
N LEU A 56 -8.72 4.71 -7.39
CA LEU A 56 -9.25 4.04 -6.18
C LEU A 56 -10.59 3.34 -6.42
N SER A 57 -11.28 3.64 -7.52
CA SER A 57 -12.53 2.98 -7.91
C SER A 57 -12.31 1.78 -8.85
N SER A 58 -11.09 1.62 -9.39
CA SER A 58 -10.78 0.52 -10.31
C SER A 58 -10.65 -0.81 -9.56
N PRO A 59 -11.36 -1.87 -10.02
CA PRO A 59 -11.23 -3.19 -9.41
C PRO A 59 -9.82 -3.76 -9.53
N GLU A 60 -9.09 -3.44 -10.60
CA GLU A 60 -7.69 -3.85 -10.80
C GLU A 60 -6.76 -3.21 -9.77
N PHE A 61 -6.96 -1.91 -9.49
CA PHE A 61 -6.17 -1.22 -8.47
C PHE A 61 -6.54 -1.70 -7.05
N LEU A 62 -7.81 -1.93 -6.78
CA LEU A 62 -8.24 -2.52 -5.50
C LEU A 62 -7.65 -3.93 -5.30
N ASP A 63 -7.51 -4.72 -6.36
CA ASP A 63 -6.81 -6.00 -6.32
C ASP A 63 -5.30 -5.83 -6.08
N HIS A 64 -4.67 -4.81 -6.67
CA HIS A 64 -3.29 -4.44 -6.37
C HIS A 64 -3.09 -4.08 -4.88
N ILE A 65 -4.00 -3.28 -4.31
CA ILE A 65 -4.00 -2.95 -2.88
C ILE A 65 -4.11 -4.23 -2.05
N ARG A 66 -5.08 -5.10 -2.37
CA ARG A 66 -5.25 -6.38 -1.66
C ARG A 66 -3.99 -7.23 -1.75
N LYS A 67 -3.40 -7.40 -2.93
CA LYS A 67 -2.17 -8.17 -3.12
C LYS A 67 -0.99 -7.59 -2.34
N ARG A 68 -0.81 -6.27 -2.34
CA ARG A 68 0.30 -5.62 -1.62
C ARG A 68 0.14 -5.68 -0.10
N LEU A 69 -1.09 -5.54 0.42
CA LEU A 69 -1.38 -5.64 1.85
C LEU A 69 -1.57 -7.08 2.35
N LEU A 70 -1.92 -8.06 1.50
CA LEU A 70 -1.91 -9.48 1.86
C LEU A 70 -0.52 -10.12 1.73
N TYR A 71 0.34 -9.69 0.79
CA TYR A 71 1.71 -10.21 0.72
C TYR A 71 2.53 -9.86 1.97
N THR A 72 2.07 -8.84 2.72
CA THR A 72 2.61 -8.43 4.01
C THR A 72 2.17 -9.31 5.18
N ASP A 73 1.31 -10.32 4.95
CA ASP A 73 0.87 -11.18 6.04
C ASP A 73 2.04 -12.06 6.53
N ILE A 74 2.48 -11.71 7.74
CA ILE A 74 3.28 -12.50 8.69
C ILE A 74 4.81 -12.58 8.46
N GLY A 75 5.34 -12.45 7.24
CA GLY A 75 6.77 -12.74 6.99
C GLY A 75 7.75 -11.56 6.89
N CYS A 76 7.33 -10.42 6.33
CA CYS A 76 8.26 -9.38 5.84
C CYS A 76 8.24 -8.05 6.61
N LEU A 77 7.40 -7.90 7.64
CA LEU A 77 7.25 -6.64 8.39
C LEU A 77 8.54 -5.99 8.93
N PRO A 78 9.56 -6.72 9.45
CA PRO A 78 10.77 -6.05 9.90
C PRO A 78 11.60 -5.45 8.74
N HIS A 79 11.40 -5.90 7.49
CA HIS A 79 12.08 -5.33 6.32
C HIS A 79 11.28 -4.23 5.61
N LEU A 80 9.95 -4.19 5.78
CA LEU A 80 9.09 -3.26 5.03
C LEU A 80 8.92 -1.90 5.69
N ILE A 81 8.99 -1.84 7.03
CA ILE A 81 8.97 -0.58 7.78
C ILE A 81 10.33 0.14 7.69
N LEU A 82 11.43 -0.60 7.44
CA LEU A 82 12.78 -0.04 7.37
C LEU A 82 13.21 0.44 5.98
N ASP A 83 12.62 -0.09 4.91
CA ASP A 83 13.10 0.18 3.56
C ASP A 83 12.03 0.89 2.71
N ASN A 84 12.27 2.18 2.51
CA ASN A 84 11.68 3.04 1.46
C ASN A 84 11.80 2.42 0.04
N SER A 85 12.51 1.30 -0.09
CA SER A 85 12.77 0.52 -1.30
C SER A 85 11.55 -0.23 -1.88
N ILE A 86 10.48 -0.46 -1.11
CA ILE A 86 9.28 -1.19 -1.62
C ILE A 86 8.44 -0.34 -2.58
N LEU A 87 8.37 0.97 -2.35
CA LEU A 87 7.76 1.90 -3.30
C LEU A 87 8.55 1.92 -4.62
N LYS A 88 9.87 1.75 -4.57
CA LYS A 88 10.70 1.62 -5.78
C LYS A 88 10.48 0.30 -6.51
N ALA A 89 10.34 -0.82 -5.80
CA ALA A 89 10.11 -2.12 -6.43
C ALA A 89 8.74 -2.20 -7.12
N SER A 90 7.72 -1.49 -6.61
CA SER A 90 6.39 -1.48 -7.25
C SER A 90 6.28 -0.56 -8.47
N LEU A 91 7.33 0.20 -8.79
CA LEU A 91 7.38 1.14 -9.90
C LEU A 91 8.12 0.59 -11.14
N VAL A 92 8.71 -0.60 -11.02
CA VAL A 92 9.66 -1.15 -12.01
C VAL A 92 9.24 -2.54 -12.51
N GLU A 93 8.00 -2.98 -12.24
CA GLU A 93 7.43 -4.20 -12.83
C GLU A 93 6.07 -3.95 -13.47
#